data_AF-A0A521D5H7-F1
#
_entry.id   AF-A0A521D5H7-F1
#
_cell.length_a   1.000
_cell.length_b   1.000
_cell.length_c   1.000
_cell.angle_alpha   90.00
_cell.angle_beta   90.00
_cell.angle_gamma   90.00
#
_symmetry.space_group_name_H-M   'P 1'
#
loop_
_entity.id
_entity.type
_entity.pdbx_description
1 polymer ?
#
loop_
_entity_poly.entity_id
_entity_poly.type
_entity_poly.pdbx_seq_one_letter_code
_entity_poly.pdbx_strand_id
1 'polypeptide(L)'
;MSKSELSRIEATIQNYLTDFFGDRETLHLIVGVSGGVDSMCLLYALHRLNISACAVHLNYQKRGEASRNDARLVERMARQWNFECRIIDVNPKDAEGQNFQEWARDRRYRLFDVMAEQQQADGIAVAHHRDDQIETILLKMFRGGGLASWSAMQVWDGRLFRPLLEFSREEITAYARREQIPYRTDVSNLESDFARNFLRNEWLESLSDFFPGWKKNILRISKQARQYDRALAWIADHISDGRGIEREAFHTLGEGLQKAVLLSLVKERNPDAYISRQSLAQVEALSGLQTGGKIQLTKNFSLIRDRNYYCILEEQPATMGEIELHKDKLEQDSFGGAGLTLALTSCDDLTDPDILCLDPDKMEWPLRLRRWKDGDRFQPLGMEGHQLVSDHLTNRKVPSAHKRKALVIESFEETICAVIFPPVKNGTSIGMISEQVKLDAGEARCLKIRYST
;
A
#
# COMPACT_ATOMS: atom_id res chain seq x y z
N MET A 1 -28.50 27.54 7.95
CA MET A 1 -29.59 26.55 7.88
C MET A 1 -29.87 26.06 9.28
N SER A 2 -31.14 26.03 9.71
CA SER A 2 -31.50 25.50 11.03
C SER A 2 -31.02 24.07 11.15
N LYS A 3 -30.35 23.73 12.26
CA LYS A 3 -30.04 22.34 12.65
C LYS A 3 -31.36 21.56 12.76
N SER A 4 -31.89 21.05 11.64
CA SER A 4 -32.76 19.88 11.71
C SER A 4 -31.91 18.81 12.39
N GLU A 5 -32.37 18.25 13.50
CA GLU A 5 -31.60 17.28 14.28
C GLU A 5 -31.00 16.23 13.34
N LEU A 6 -29.66 16.20 13.27
CA LEU A 6 -28.97 15.19 12.50
C LEU A 6 -29.44 13.84 13.02
N SER A 7 -29.81 12.97 12.09
CA SER A 7 -30.05 11.59 12.42
C SER A 7 -28.81 10.94 13.00
N ARG A 8 -28.99 9.83 13.72
CA ARG A 8 -27.86 9.06 14.25
C ARG A 8 -26.85 8.69 13.17
N ILE A 9 -27.31 8.34 11.95
CA ILE A 9 -26.41 8.03 10.83
C ILE A 9 -25.60 9.27 10.43
N GLU A 10 -26.27 10.40 10.17
CA GLU A 10 -25.58 11.64 9.77
C GLU A 10 -24.61 12.13 10.85
N ALA A 11 -25.00 12.07 12.12
CA ALA A 11 -24.16 12.47 13.25
C ALA A 11 -22.91 11.58 13.40
N THR A 12 -23.06 10.25 13.30
CA THR A 12 -21.91 9.33 13.30
C THR A 12 -20.99 9.62 12.12
N ILE A 13 -21.55 9.82 10.92
CA ILE A 13 -20.75 10.11 9.72
C ILE A 13 -19.97 11.41 9.91
N GLN A 14 -20.61 12.46 10.41
CA GLN A 14 -19.95 13.73 10.70
C GLN A 14 -18.77 13.55 11.66
N ASN A 15 -18.96 12.81 12.76
CA ASN A 15 -17.88 12.52 13.71
C ASN A 15 -16.71 11.78 13.04
N TYR A 16 -17.00 10.75 12.24
CA TYR A 16 -15.94 10.03 11.52
C TYR A 16 -15.21 10.90 10.50
N LEU A 17 -15.92 11.80 9.82
CA LEU A 17 -15.30 12.75 8.90
C LEU A 17 -14.31 13.65 9.64
N THR A 18 -14.71 14.20 10.79
CA THR A 18 -13.82 15.00 11.65
C THR A 18 -12.65 14.17 12.18
N ASP A 19 -12.90 12.95 12.66
CA ASP A 19 -11.87 12.09 13.27
C ASP A 19 -10.77 11.67 12.27
N PHE A 20 -11.15 11.38 11.02
CA PHE A 20 -10.23 10.79 10.03
C PHE A 20 -9.69 11.78 9.00
N PHE A 21 -10.44 12.85 8.69
CA PHE A 21 -10.04 13.83 7.69
C PHE A 21 -9.75 15.21 8.28
N GLY A 22 -10.10 15.44 9.56
CA GLY A 22 -9.94 16.73 10.24
C GLY A 22 -10.88 17.81 9.70
N ASP A 23 -10.62 19.06 10.08
CA ASP A 23 -11.39 20.23 9.64
C ASP A 23 -10.87 20.77 8.30
N ARG A 24 -10.71 19.90 7.29
CA ARG A 24 -10.31 20.33 5.95
C ARG A 24 -11.41 21.23 5.37
N GLU A 25 -11.03 22.44 4.96
CA GLU A 25 -11.95 23.41 4.33
C GLU A 25 -12.57 22.86 3.03
N THR A 26 -11.88 21.95 2.35
CA THR A 26 -12.32 21.36 1.07
C THR A 26 -12.13 19.84 1.05
N LEU A 27 -12.88 19.10 1.87
CA LEU A 27 -12.93 17.64 1.80
C LEU A 27 -13.64 17.18 0.52
N HIS A 28 -13.00 16.32 -0.28
CA HIS A 28 -13.56 15.75 -1.49
C HIS A 28 -13.44 14.21 -1.52
N LEU A 29 -14.55 13.51 -1.77
CA LEU A 29 -14.62 12.05 -1.75
C LEU A 29 -15.08 11.45 -3.09
N ILE A 30 -14.53 10.29 -3.46
CA ILE A 30 -15.13 9.43 -4.49
C ILE A 30 -16.14 8.49 -3.80
N VAL A 31 -17.39 8.45 -4.26
CA VAL A 31 -18.43 7.62 -3.63
C VAL A 31 -18.88 6.53 -4.58
N GLY A 32 -18.71 5.27 -4.20
CA GLY A 32 -19.21 4.13 -4.97
C GLY A 32 -20.71 3.92 -4.77
N VAL A 33 -21.51 4.12 -5.82
CA VAL A 33 -22.98 4.05 -5.75
C VAL A 33 -23.52 2.93 -6.63
N SER A 34 -24.15 1.91 -6.04
CA SER A 34 -24.76 0.80 -6.79
C SER A 34 -26.21 1.05 -7.18
N GLY A 35 -26.88 2.02 -6.56
CA GLY A 35 -28.32 2.25 -6.69
C GLY A 35 -29.17 1.48 -5.67
N GLY A 36 -28.53 0.60 -4.87
CA GLY A 36 -29.15 -0.07 -3.74
C GLY A 36 -29.27 0.83 -2.50
N VAL A 37 -30.12 0.41 -1.56
CA VAL A 37 -30.47 1.17 -0.34
C VAL A 37 -29.25 1.68 0.42
N ASP A 38 -28.24 0.83 0.64
CA ASP A 38 -27.06 1.17 1.43
C ASP A 38 -26.26 2.32 0.81
N SER A 39 -25.99 2.22 -0.51
CA SER A 39 -25.24 3.23 -1.25
C SER A 39 -25.99 4.55 -1.46
N MET A 40 -27.31 4.48 -1.62
CA MET A 40 -28.15 5.68 -1.75
C MET A 40 -28.28 6.41 -0.42
N CYS A 41 -28.40 5.68 0.70
CA CYS A 41 -28.37 6.27 2.04
C CYS A 41 -27.04 6.96 2.35
N LEU A 42 -25.92 6.34 1.96
CA LEU A 42 -24.61 6.96 2.11
C LEU A 42 -24.52 8.27 1.31
N LEU A 43 -24.88 8.24 0.03
CA LEU A 43 -24.85 9.42 -0.84
C LEU A 43 -25.74 10.54 -0.28
N TYR A 44 -26.95 10.22 0.17
CA TYR A 44 -27.86 11.19 0.77
C TYR A 44 -27.31 11.77 2.09
N ALA A 45 -26.72 10.95 2.95
CA ALA A 45 -26.11 11.45 4.19
C ALA A 45 -24.96 12.43 3.92
N LEU A 46 -24.12 12.15 2.92
CA LEU A 46 -23.07 13.09 2.49
C LEU A 46 -23.64 14.40 1.94
N HIS A 47 -24.77 14.33 1.21
CA HIS A 47 -25.49 15.52 0.73
C HIS A 47 -25.98 16.38 1.90
N ARG A 48 -26.61 15.75 2.89
CA ARG A 48 -27.14 16.42 4.09
C ARG A 48 -26.05 17.08 4.93
N LEU A 49 -24.85 16.51 4.92
CA LEU A 49 -23.66 17.04 5.58
C LEU A 49 -22.88 18.05 4.73
N ASN A 50 -23.33 18.35 3.51
CA ASN A 50 -22.67 19.23 2.53
C ASN A 50 -21.21 18.84 2.23
N ILE A 51 -20.93 17.53 2.14
CA ILE A 51 -19.60 17.03 1.79
C ILE A 51 -19.46 17.00 0.28
N SER A 52 -18.35 17.52 -0.26
CA SER A 52 -18.07 17.45 -1.70
C SER A 52 -17.75 16.00 -2.08
N ALA A 53 -18.39 15.52 -3.15
CA ALA A 53 -18.13 14.17 -3.64
C ALA A 53 -18.43 13.99 -5.13
N CYS A 54 -17.74 13.02 -5.74
CA CYS A 54 -18.08 12.49 -7.06
C CYS A 54 -18.71 11.10 -6.91
N ALA A 55 -19.97 10.95 -7.30
CA ALA A 55 -20.67 9.67 -7.33
C ALA A 55 -20.23 8.85 -8.55
N VAL A 56 -19.81 7.60 -8.32
CA VAL A 56 -19.35 6.70 -9.37
C VAL A 56 -20.20 5.44 -9.37
N HIS A 57 -20.82 5.14 -10.51
CA HIS A 57 -21.63 3.95 -10.71
C HIS A 57 -21.06 3.09 -11.84
N LEU A 58 -20.83 1.80 -11.57
CA LEU A 58 -20.39 0.86 -12.58
C LEU A 58 -21.57 0.04 -13.08
N ASN A 59 -21.90 0.22 -14.36
CA ASN A 59 -22.94 -0.53 -15.03
C ASN A 59 -22.34 -1.73 -15.77
N TYR A 60 -22.45 -2.93 -15.20
CA TYR A 60 -21.95 -4.18 -15.79
C TYR A 60 -22.84 -4.75 -16.91
N GLN A 61 -23.91 -4.05 -17.30
CA GLN A 61 -24.83 -4.37 -18.40
C GLN A 61 -25.50 -5.76 -18.37
N LYS A 62 -25.32 -6.56 -17.31
CA LYS A 62 -25.84 -7.93 -17.19
C LYS A 62 -27.37 -8.05 -17.26
N ARG A 63 -28.12 -7.01 -16.87
CA ARG A 63 -29.58 -7.08 -16.74
C ARG A 63 -30.33 -6.20 -17.73
N GLY A 64 -29.65 -5.79 -18.81
CA GLY A 64 -30.23 -4.94 -19.86
C GLY A 64 -30.92 -3.70 -19.28
N GLU A 65 -32.25 -3.66 -19.34
CA GLU A 65 -33.05 -2.52 -18.91
C GLU A 65 -33.00 -2.27 -17.39
N ALA A 66 -32.90 -3.30 -16.56
CA ALA A 66 -32.82 -3.11 -15.10
C ALA A 66 -31.53 -2.37 -14.72
N SER A 67 -30.38 -2.75 -15.28
CA SER A 67 -29.12 -2.04 -15.03
C SER A 67 -29.14 -0.60 -15.56
N ARG A 68 -29.80 -0.36 -16.70
CA ARG A 68 -30.01 1.02 -17.22
C ARG A 68 -30.87 1.86 -16.28
N ASN A 69 -31.90 1.26 -15.68
CA ASN A 69 -32.76 1.95 -14.73
C ASN A 69 -32.06 2.23 -13.40
N ASP A 70 -31.14 1.37 -12.96
CA ASP A 70 -30.26 1.62 -11.81
C ASP A 70 -29.37 2.84 -12.08
N ALA A 71 -28.67 2.86 -13.22
CA ALA A 71 -27.82 3.98 -13.62
C ALA A 71 -28.60 5.30 -13.73
N ARG A 72 -29.79 5.29 -14.34
CA ARG A 72 -30.67 6.48 -14.44
C ARG A 72 -31.12 6.98 -13.08
N LEU A 73 -31.40 6.09 -12.13
CA LEU A 73 -31.74 6.51 -10.77
C LEU A 73 -30.55 7.23 -10.13
N VAL A 74 -29.37 6.61 -10.17
CA VAL A 74 -28.15 7.17 -9.55
C VAL A 74 -27.80 8.52 -10.17
N GLU A 75 -27.82 8.64 -11.50
CA GLU A 75 -27.53 9.90 -12.20
C GLU A 75 -28.49 11.02 -11.79
N ARG A 76 -29.79 10.72 -11.79
CA ARG A 76 -30.84 11.69 -11.41
C ARG A 76 -30.69 12.15 -9.97
N MET A 77 -30.49 11.21 -9.03
CA MET A 77 -30.38 11.56 -7.61
C MET A 77 -29.08 12.29 -7.31
N ALA A 78 -27.96 11.88 -7.92
CA ALA A 78 -26.69 12.58 -7.77
C ALA A 78 -26.81 14.04 -8.25
N ARG A 79 -27.42 14.28 -9.41
CA ARG A 79 -27.70 15.66 -9.89
C ARG A 79 -28.61 16.43 -8.94
N GLN A 80 -29.69 15.82 -8.46
CA GLN A 80 -30.63 16.45 -7.53
C GLN A 80 -29.95 16.84 -6.20
N TRP A 81 -28.95 16.07 -5.78
CA TRP A 81 -28.18 16.29 -4.55
C TRP A 81 -26.88 17.07 -4.79
N ASN A 82 -26.70 17.67 -5.98
CA ASN A 82 -25.55 18.49 -6.37
C ASN A 82 -24.20 17.74 -6.35
N PHE A 83 -24.19 16.46 -6.72
CA PHE A 83 -22.97 15.69 -6.93
C PHE A 83 -22.64 15.57 -8.41
N GLU A 84 -21.33 15.62 -8.72
CA GLU A 84 -20.84 15.08 -9.99
C GLU A 84 -21.15 13.58 -10.04
N CYS A 85 -21.60 13.09 -11.20
CA CYS A 85 -21.93 11.68 -11.38
C CYS A 85 -21.25 11.12 -12.62
N ARG A 86 -20.57 9.98 -12.43
CA ARG A 86 -19.87 9.25 -13.48
C ARG A 86 -20.45 7.86 -13.59
N ILE A 87 -21.20 7.64 -14.67
CA ILE A 87 -21.70 6.32 -15.04
C ILE A 87 -20.67 5.68 -15.97
N ILE A 88 -20.15 4.52 -15.57
CA ILE A 88 -19.11 3.82 -16.33
C ILE A 88 -19.65 2.46 -16.74
N ASP A 89 -19.86 2.31 -18.03
CA ASP A 89 -20.27 1.06 -18.65
C ASP A 89 -19.09 0.08 -18.70
N VAL A 90 -19.32 -1.12 -18.20
CA VAL A 90 -18.35 -2.20 -18.16
C VAL A 90 -18.89 -3.37 -18.96
N ASN A 91 -18.14 -3.80 -19.97
CA ASN A 91 -18.53 -4.92 -20.81
C ASN A 91 -18.30 -6.24 -20.05
N PRO A 92 -19.35 -7.04 -19.78
CA PRO A 92 -19.19 -8.28 -19.05
C PRO A 92 -18.36 -9.34 -19.78
N LYS A 93 -18.14 -9.20 -21.11
CA LYS A 93 -17.21 -10.07 -21.86
C LYS A 93 -15.76 -9.92 -21.43
N ASP A 94 -15.39 -8.78 -20.86
CA ASP A 94 -14.05 -8.51 -20.35
C ASP A 94 -13.69 -9.40 -19.13
N ALA A 95 -14.67 -10.14 -18.60
CA ALA A 95 -14.52 -11.09 -17.51
C ALA A 95 -14.39 -12.57 -17.96
N GLU A 96 -14.32 -12.85 -19.27
CA GLU A 96 -14.24 -14.22 -19.80
C GLU A 96 -13.05 -14.99 -19.18
N GLY A 97 -13.34 -16.19 -18.67
CA GLY A 97 -12.36 -17.07 -18.01
C GLY A 97 -12.04 -16.74 -16.55
N GLN A 98 -12.69 -15.74 -15.95
CA GLN A 98 -12.44 -15.33 -14.56
C GLN A 98 -13.69 -15.47 -13.68
N ASN A 99 -13.51 -15.49 -12.35
CA ASN A 99 -14.62 -15.28 -11.44
C ASN A 99 -15.13 -13.85 -11.60
N PHE A 100 -16.30 -13.70 -12.24
CA PHE A 100 -16.89 -12.40 -12.57
C PHE A 100 -16.97 -11.45 -11.36
N GLN A 101 -17.17 -11.97 -10.14
CA GLN A 101 -17.34 -11.14 -8.97
C GLN A 101 -16.03 -10.58 -8.45
N GLU A 102 -14.99 -11.42 -8.40
CA GLU A 102 -13.65 -11.00 -8.04
C GLU A 102 -13.14 -9.99 -9.06
N TRP A 103 -13.35 -10.28 -10.35
CA TRP A 103 -13.06 -9.36 -11.44
C TRP A 103 -13.82 -8.03 -11.32
N ALA A 104 -15.14 -8.07 -11.08
CA ALA A 104 -15.96 -6.87 -10.92
C ALA A 104 -15.53 -6.05 -9.70
N ARG A 105 -15.17 -6.72 -8.60
CA ARG A 105 -14.67 -6.07 -7.39
C ARG A 105 -13.32 -5.40 -7.65
N ASP A 106 -12.38 -6.11 -8.27
CA ASP A 106 -11.05 -5.58 -8.62
C ASP A 106 -11.18 -4.40 -9.60
N ARG A 107 -11.95 -4.55 -10.67
CA ARG A 107 -12.20 -3.50 -11.66
C ARG A 107 -12.81 -2.25 -11.02
N ARG A 108 -13.78 -2.42 -10.12
CA ARG A 108 -14.41 -1.34 -9.36
C ARG A 108 -13.39 -0.56 -8.54
N TYR A 109 -12.57 -1.26 -7.76
CA TYR A 109 -11.62 -0.60 -6.88
C TYR A 109 -10.49 0.08 -7.66
N ARG A 110 -9.97 -0.54 -8.73
CA ARG A 110 -8.98 0.12 -9.60
C ARG A 110 -9.51 1.40 -10.22
N LEU A 111 -10.78 1.38 -10.65
CA LEU A 111 -11.41 2.55 -11.23
C LEU A 111 -11.58 3.66 -10.19
N PHE A 112 -11.98 3.31 -8.97
CA PHE A 112 -12.06 4.28 -7.88
C PHE A 112 -10.69 4.88 -7.55
N ASP A 113 -9.62 4.08 -7.57
CA ASP A 113 -8.26 4.57 -7.34
C ASP A 113 -7.84 5.58 -8.42
N VAL A 114 -8.02 5.22 -9.71
CA VAL A 114 -7.70 6.13 -10.82
C VAL A 114 -8.48 7.45 -10.71
N MET A 115 -9.75 7.40 -10.33
CA MET A 115 -10.58 8.60 -10.20
C MET A 115 -10.18 9.42 -8.96
N ALA A 116 -9.83 8.77 -7.86
CA ALA A 116 -9.35 9.44 -6.67
C ALA A 116 -8.03 10.18 -6.95
N GLU A 117 -7.11 9.57 -7.71
CA GLU A 117 -5.87 10.23 -8.15
C GLU A 117 -6.14 11.43 -9.07
N GLN A 118 -7.00 11.24 -10.09
CA GLN A 118 -7.32 12.29 -11.07
C GLN A 118 -8.01 13.51 -10.43
N GLN A 119 -8.86 13.29 -9.42
CA GLN A 119 -9.60 14.35 -8.74
C GLN A 119 -8.92 14.81 -7.44
N GLN A 120 -7.74 14.27 -7.13
CA GLN A 120 -7.03 14.52 -5.86
C GLN A 120 -7.94 14.32 -4.64
N ALA A 121 -8.79 13.29 -4.68
CA ALA A 121 -9.75 13.01 -3.63
C ALA A 121 -9.06 12.54 -2.35
N ASP A 122 -9.61 12.91 -1.21
CA ASP A 122 -9.10 12.55 0.12
C ASP A 122 -9.36 11.08 0.47
N GLY A 123 -10.35 10.45 -0.18
CA GLY A 123 -10.67 9.05 0.05
C GLY A 123 -11.84 8.53 -0.80
N ILE A 124 -12.05 7.21 -0.73
CA ILE A 124 -13.11 6.52 -1.46
C ILE A 124 -14.17 6.01 -0.47
N ALA A 125 -15.37 6.57 -0.49
CA ALA A 125 -16.48 6.17 0.35
C ALA A 125 -17.28 5.00 -0.24
N VAL A 126 -17.52 3.96 0.56
CA VAL A 126 -18.34 2.80 0.19
C VAL A 126 -19.31 2.43 1.31
N ALA A 127 -20.50 1.94 0.94
CA ALA A 127 -21.61 1.71 1.86
C ALA A 127 -21.60 0.32 2.52
N HIS A 128 -20.43 -0.17 2.95
CA HIS A 128 -20.40 -1.39 3.76
C HIS A 128 -21.03 -1.15 5.13
N HIS A 129 -21.78 -2.11 5.63
CA HIS A 129 -22.53 -2.01 6.89
C HIS A 129 -22.20 -3.15 7.88
N ARG A 130 -22.85 -3.14 9.05
CA ARG A 130 -22.59 -4.08 10.14
C ARG A 130 -22.78 -5.54 9.74
N ASP A 131 -23.79 -5.84 8.93
CA ASP A 131 -24.02 -7.22 8.48
C ASP A 131 -22.91 -7.71 7.53
N ASP A 132 -22.34 -6.85 6.66
CA ASP A 132 -21.18 -7.20 5.83
C ASP A 132 -19.93 -7.52 6.68
N GLN A 133 -19.78 -6.85 7.83
CA GLN A 133 -18.71 -7.15 8.80
C GLN A 133 -18.84 -8.56 9.33
N ILE A 134 -20.05 -8.92 9.77
CA ILE A 134 -20.34 -10.23 10.33
C ILE A 134 -20.04 -11.33 9.31
N GLU A 135 -20.51 -11.17 8.08
CA GLU A 135 -20.23 -12.10 6.99
C GLU A 135 -18.73 -12.22 6.71
N THR A 136 -18.03 -11.09 6.66
CA THR A 136 -16.58 -11.07 6.43
C THR A 136 -15.83 -11.80 7.55
N ILE A 137 -16.22 -11.60 8.81
CA ILE A 137 -15.62 -12.29 9.97
C ILE A 137 -15.85 -13.80 9.87
N LEU A 138 -17.09 -14.23 9.64
CA LEU A 138 -17.44 -15.65 9.52
C LEU A 138 -16.68 -16.33 8.38
N LEU A 139 -16.63 -15.71 7.20
CA LEU A 139 -15.86 -16.24 6.08
C LEU A 139 -14.38 -16.39 6.40
N LYS A 140 -13.78 -15.39 7.06
CA LYS A 140 -12.38 -15.46 7.47
C LYS A 140 -12.12 -16.54 8.52
N MET A 141 -13.07 -16.76 9.43
CA MET A 141 -13.01 -17.85 10.41
C MET A 141 -13.09 -19.22 9.72
N PHE A 142 -14.06 -19.41 8.81
CA PHE A 142 -14.23 -20.68 8.09
C PHE A 142 -13.10 -21.01 7.13
N ARG A 143 -12.42 -19.99 6.59
CA ARG A 143 -11.21 -20.17 5.77
C ARG A 143 -9.96 -20.42 6.62
N GLY A 144 -10.09 -20.62 7.93
CA GLY A 144 -8.98 -20.96 8.83
C GLY A 144 -8.04 -19.79 9.15
N GLY A 145 -8.48 -18.54 8.94
CA GLY A 145 -7.69 -17.37 9.29
C GLY A 145 -7.49 -17.26 10.81
N GLY A 146 -6.27 -16.92 11.24
CA GLY A 146 -5.95 -16.69 12.66
C GLY A 146 -6.52 -15.38 13.21
N LEU A 147 -6.31 -15.11 14.50
CA LEU A 147 -6.89 -13.97 15.25
C LEU A 147 -6.76 -12.62 14.52
N ALA A 148 -5.60 -12.34 13.95
CA ALA A 148 -5.31 -11.11 13.20
C ALA A 148 -6.13 -10.95 11.91
N SER A 149 -6.78 -12.00 11.38
CA SER A 149 -7.71 -11.86 10.25
C SER A 149 -9.11 -11.44 10.70
N TRP A 150 -9.47 -11.67 11.97
CA TRP A 150 -10.81 -11.43 12.52
C TRP A 150 -11.05 -9.97 12.91
N SER A 151 -10.05 -9.10 12.82
CA SER A 151 -10.16 -7.64 13.05
C SER A 151 -11.12 -6.92 12.10
N ALA A 152 -11.62 -7.64 11.09
CA ALA A 152 -12.70 -7.26 10.17
C ALA A 152 -12.36 -5.98 9.37
N MET A 153 -13.35 -5.28 8.77
CA MET A 153 -13.02 -4.05 8.00
C MET A 153 -13.01 -2.83 8.93
N GLN A 154 -12.17 -1.85 8.63
CA GLN A 154 -12.07 -0.59 9.37
C GLN A 154 -12.96 0.48 8.75
N VAL A 155 -13.38 1.46 9.57
CA VAL A 155 -14.12 2.65 9.11
C VAL A 155 -13.28 3.47 8.14
N TRP A 156 -11.99 3.62 8.43
CA TRP A 156 -11.01 4.22 7.55
C TRP A 156 -9.75 3.36 7.55
N ASP A 157 -9.23 3.02 6.38
CA ASP A 157 -7.99 2.23 6.23
C ASP A 157 -6.89 2.98 5.45
N GLY A 158 -7.01 4.32 5.35
CA GLY A 158 -6.11 5.16 4.57
C GLY A 158 -6.50 5.30 3.09
N ARG A 159 -7.43 4.47 2.61
CA ARG A 159 -7.90 4.47 1.21
C ARG A 159 -9.42 4.46 1.11
N LEU A 160 -10.07 3.53 1.81
CA LEU A 160 -11.51 3.28 1.79
C LEU A 160 -12.17 3.77 3.08
N PHE A 161 -13.16 4.65 2.92
CA PHE A 161 -14.03 5.16 3.97
C PHE A 161 -15.35 4.39 4.00
N ARG A 162 -15.65 3.74 5.12
CA ARG A 162 -16.82 2.87 5.35
C ARG A 162 -17.65 3.39 6.53
N PRO A 163 -18.31 4.55 6.37
CA PRO A 163 -19.02 5.20 7.47
C PRO A 163 -20.18 4.38 8.06
N LEU A 164 -20.78 3.48 7.28
CA LEU A 164 -21.99 2.76 7.68
C LEU A 164 -21.73 1.48 8.49
N LEU A 165 -20.46 1.17 8.81
CA LEU A 165 -20.08 -0.12 9.39
C LEU A 165 -20.71 -0.46 10.75
N GLU A 166 -21.15 0.52 11.52
CA GLU A 166 -21.78 0.28 12.83
C GLU A 166 -23.30 0.04 12.75
N PHE A 167 -23.93 0.36 11.62
CA PHE A 167 -25.38 0.27 11.42
C PHE A 167 -25.75 -1.06 10.77
N SER A 168 -26.83 -1.70 11.23
CA SER A 168 -27.37 -2.82 10.46
C SER A 168 -28.18 -2.38 9.26
N ARG A 169 -28.42 -3.34 8.38
CA ARG A 169 -29.30 -3.16 7.22
C ARG A 169 -30.69 -2.65 7.60
N GLU A 170 -31.23 -3.07 8.74
CA GLU A 170 -32.54 -2.59 9.23
C GLU A 170 -32.49 -1.10 9.61
N GLU A 171 -31.43 -0.67 10.29
CA GLU A 171 -31.22 0.74 10.66
C GLU A 171 -31.08 1.62 9.41
N ILE A 172 -30.33 1.15 8.41
CA ILE A 172 -30.15 1.84 7.12
C ILE A 172 -31.46 1.90 6.33
N THR A 173 -32.24 0.82 6.32
CA THR A 173 -33.54 0.78 5.63
C THR A 173 -34.57 1.68 6.33
N ALA A 174 -34.57 1.74 7.66
CA ALA A 174 -35.41 2.64 8.42
C ALA A 174 -35.06 4.11 8.13
N TYR A 175 -33.77 4.43 8.02
CA TYR A 175 -33.30 5.74 7.57
C TYR A 175 -33.79 6.07 6.16
N ALA A 176 -33.63 5.14 5.21
CA ALA A 176 -34.12 5.30 3.84
C ALA A 176 -35.61 5.64 3.78
N ARG A 177 -36.42 4.94 4.57
CA ARG A 177 -37.87 5.16 4.62
C ARG A 177 -38.23 6.52 5.24
N ARG A 178 -37.57 6.89 6.34
CA ARG A 178 -37.86 8.14 7.05
C ARG A 178 -37.51 9.37 6.21
N GLU A 179 -36.37 9.33 5.54
CA GLU A 179 -35.89 10.41 4.67
C GLU A 179 -36.43 10.32 3.24
N GLN A 180 -37.30 9.34 2.95
CA GLN A 180 -37.87 9.07 1.62
C GLN A 180 -36.82 8.94 0.52
N ILE A 181 -35.69 8.32 0.84
CA ILE A 181 -34.56 8.15 -0.08
C ILE A 181 -34.96 7.17 -1.20
N PRO A 182 -34.89 7.59 -2.48
CA PRO A 182 -35.14 6.69 -3.59
C PRO A 182 -34.00 5.67 -3.74
N TYR A 183 -34.34 4.39 -3.80
CA TYR A 183 -33.40 3.31 -4.09
C TYR A 183 -34.09 2.23 -4.91
N ARG A 184 -33.30 1.37 -5.57
CA ARG A 184 -33.80 0.16 -6.23
C ARG A 184 -33.41 -1.05 -5.42
N THR A 185 -34.36 -1.95 -5.20
CA THR A 185 -34.08 -3.24 -4.56
C THR A 185 -33.33 -4.10 -5.55
N ASP A 186 -32.08 -4.38 -5.25
CA ASP A 186 -31.23 -5.16 -6.13
C ASP A 186 -31.71 -6.62 -6.14
N VAL A 187 -32.29 -7.06 -7.26
CA VAL A 187 -32.73 -8.45 -7.45
C VAL A 187 -31.52 -9.39 -7.68
N SER A 188 -30.28 -8.86 -7.79
CA SER A 188 -29.08 -9.68 -8.04
C SER A 188 -28.42 -10.24 -6.77
N ASN A 189 -29.10 -10.27 -5.64
CA ASN A 189 -28.66 -11.07 -4.48
C ASN A 189 -28.68 -12.58 -4.75
N LEU A 190 -29.06 -13.04 -5.95
CA LEU A 190 -29.07 -14.45 -6.33
C LEU A 190 -27.70 -15.03 -6.69
N GLU A 191 -26.66 -14.22 -6.85
CA GLU A 191 -25.32 -14.75 -7.18
C GLU A 191 -24.17 -14.04 -6.45
N SER A 192 -24.30 -13.61 -5.18
CA SER A 192 -23.10 -13.36 -4.38
C SER A 192 -22.43 -14.71 -4.08
N ASP A 193 -21.09 -14.77 -4.12
CA ASP A 193 -20.19 -15.86 -3.71
C ASP A 193 -20.98 -16.99 -3.05
N PHE A 194 -21.07 -18.21 -3.62
CA PHE A 194 -21.96 -19.27 -3.09
C PHE A 194 -21.94 -19.35 -1.55
N ALA A 195 -20.77 -19.12 -0.94
CA ALA A 195 -20.61 -18.98 0.50
C ALA A 195 -21.30 -17.75 1.14
N ARG A 196 -21.16 -16.52 0.62
CA ARG A 196 -21.85 -15.32 1.14
C ARG A 196 -23.36 -15.41 1.00
N ASN A 197 -23.85 -15.87 -0.15
CA ASN A 197 -25.28 -16.04 -0.36
C ASN A 197 -25.86 -17.11 0.57
N PHE A 198 -25.17 -18.25 0.69
CA PHE A 198 -25.52 -19.28 1.66
C PHE A 198 -25.55 -18.74 3.09
N LEU A 199 -24.53 -17.98 3.50
CA LEU A 199 -24.49 -17.36 4.83
C LEU A 199 -25.73 -16.48 5.03
N ARG A 200 -26.00 -15.53 4.13
CA ARG A 200 -27.11 -14.56 4.25
C ARG A 200 -28.48 -15.22 4.30
N ASN A 201 -28.76 -16.09 3.32
CA ASN A 201 -30.12 -16.56 3.06
C ASN A 201 -30.49 -17.82 3.84
N GLU A 202 -29.51 -18.67 4.17
CA GLU A 202 -29.79 -19.97 4.81
C GLU A 202 -29.28 -20.01 6.25
N TRP A 203 -28.14 -19.39 6.53
CA TRP A 203 -27.44 -19.62 7.79
C TRP A 203 -27.69 -18.54 8.85
N LEU A 204 -27.67 -17.25 8.48
CA LEU A 204 -27.81 -16.14 9.45
C LEU A 204 -29.18 -16.11 10.12
N GLU A 205 -30.24 -16.46 9.39
CA GLU A 205 -31.59 -16.56 9.93
C GLU A 205 -31.67 -17.70 10.95
N SER A 206 -31.26 -18.91 10.57
CA SER A 206 -31.27 -20.07 11.45
C SER A 206 -30.43 -19.88 12.72
N LEU A 207 -29.25 -19.26 12.62
CA LEU A 207 -28.42 -18.97 13.81
C LEU A 207 -29.10 -18.06 14.83
N SER A 208 -29.99 -17.17 14.37
CA SER A 208 -30.68 -16.24 15.26
C SER A 208 -31.71 -16.98 16.13
N ASP A 209 -32.28 -18.08 15.63
CA ASP A 209 -33.21 -18.92 16.37
C ASP A 209 -32.51 -19.72 17.48
N PHE A 210 -31.31 -20.25 17.21
CA PHE A 210 -30.56 -21.08 18.17
C PHE A 210 -29.67 -20.27 19.12
N PHE A 211 -29.11 -19.15 18.66
CA PHE A 211 -28.12 -18.37 19.41
C PHE A 211 -28.50 -16.87 19.45
N PRO A 212 -29.52 -16.48 20.23
CA PRO A 212 -29.90 -15.08 20.37
C PRO A 212 -28.69 -14.19 20.71
N GLY A 213 -28.50 -13.12 19.94
CA GLY A 213 -27.38 -12.18 20.14
C GLY A 213 -26.04 -12.62 19.55
N TRP A 214 -25.96 -13.71 18.79
CA TRP A 214 -24.72 -14.18 18.15
C TRP A 214 -24.03 -13.09 17.30
N LYS A 215 -24.80 -12.25 16.58
CA LYS A 215 -24.27 -11.10 15.82
C LYS A 215 -23.41 -10.18 16.70
N LYS A 216 -23.88 -9.87 17.92
CA LYS A 216 -23.13 -9.04 18.90
C LYS A 216 -21.88 -9.76 19.40
N ASN A 217 -21.95 -11.08 19.60
CA ASN A 217 -20.80 -11.89 20.03
C ASN A 217 -19.70 -11.91 18.96
N ILE A 218 -20.05 -12.08 17.69
CA ILE A 218 -19.10 -12.03 16.57
C ILE A 218 -18.41 -10.67 16.47
N LEU A 219 -19.17 -9.58 16.58
CA LEU A 219 -18.60 -8.23 16.58
C LEU A 219 -17.69 -7.97 17.79
N ARG A 220 -18.02 -8.54 18.95
CA ARG A 220 -17.17 -8.47 20.16
C ARG A 220 -15.83 -9.19 19.94
N ILE A 221 -15.83 -10.36 19.30
CA ILE A 221 -14.60 -11.09 18.94
C ILE A 221 -13.73 -10.23 18.02
N SER A 222 -14.33 -9.58 17.02
CA SER A 222 -13.60 -8.67 16.15
C SER A 222 -12.99 -7.47 16.89
N LYS A 223 -13.72 -6.89 17.85
CA LYS A 223 -13.21 -5.82 18.70
C LYS A 223 -12.02 -6.28 19.56
N GLN A 224 -12.09 -7.49 20.11
CA GLN A 224 -10.99 -8.10 20.87
C GLN A 224 -9.78 -8.37 19.96
N ALA A 225 -9.98 -8.93 18.77
CA ALA A 225 -8.92 -9.13 17.78
C ALA A 225 -8.17 -7.83 17.47
N ARG A 226 -8.88 -6.71 17.31
CA ARG A 226 -8.26 -5.38 17.14
C ARG A 226 -7.43 -4.93 18.34
N GLN A 227 -7.82 -5.29 19.57
CA GLN A 227 -7.02 -4.98 20.76
C GLN A 227 -5.73 -5.79 20.78
N TYR A 228 -5.79 -7.07 20.37
CA TYR A 228 -4.58 -7.89 20.20
C TYR A 228 -3.66 -7.34 19.12
N ASP A 229 -4.19 -6.95 17.95
CA ASP A 229 -3.39 -6.35 16.88
C ASP A 229 -2.66 -5.08 17.36
N ARG A 230 -3.34 -4.21 18.12
CA ARG A 230 -2.72 -3.02 18.73
C ARG A 230 -1.64 -3.35 19.75
N ALA A 231 -1.83 -4.39 20.56
CA ALA A 231 -0.81 -4.84 21.50
C ALA A 231 0.42 -5.39 20.77
N LEU A 232 0.24 -6.12 19.67
CA LEU A 232 1.34 -6.61 18.83
C LEU A 232 2.09 -5.47 18.16
N ALA A 233 1.39 -4.45 17.64
CA ALA A 233 2.01 -3.26 17.07
C ALA A 233 2.83 -2.50 18.14
N TRP A 234 2.28 -2.31 19.33
CA TRP A 234 3.00 -1.69 20.44
C TRP A 234 4.27 -2.47 20.80
N ILE A 235 4.20 -3.81 20.90
CA ILE A 235 5.39 -4.64 21.13
C ILE A 235 6.40 -4.46 20.00
N ALA A 236 5.93 -4.50 18.74
CA ALA A 236 6.78 -4.35 17.57
C ALA A 236 7.54 -3.02 17.59
N ASP A 237 6.88 -1.92 17.94
CA ASP A 237 7.50 -0.59 18.08
C ASP A 237 8.54 -0.53 19.19
N HIS A 238 8.34 -1.28 20.30
CA HIS A 238 9.29 -1.28 21.43
C HIS A 238 10.53 -2.13 21.18
N ILE A 239 10.46 -3.09 20.25
CA ILE A 239 11.59 -3.96 19.90
C ILE A 239 12.23 -3.58 18.57
N SER A 240 11.74 -2.55 17.88
CA SER A 240 12.22 -2.16 16.56
C SER A 240 12.66 -0.71 16.54
N ASP A 241 13.64 -0.41 15.68
CA ASP A 241 14.01 0.95 15.33
C ASP A 241 14.15 1.10 13.80
N GLY A 242 14.60 2.25 13.31
CA GLY A 242 14.77 2.51 11.88
C GLY A 242 15.69 1.52 11.12
N ARG A 243 16.43 0.65 11.83
CA ARG A 243 17.27 -0.41 11.25
C ARG A 243 16.55 -1.75 11.14
N GLY A 244 15.47 -1.96 11.89
CA GLY A 244 14.72 -3.21 11.96
C GLY A 244 14.44 -3.65 13.39
N ILE A 245 14.15 -4.95 13.56
CA ILE A 245 13.82 -5.56 14.84
C ILE A 245 15.11 -5.87 15.59
N GLU A 246 15.30 -5.35 16.79
CA GLU A 246 16.46 -5.66 17.63
C GLU A 246 16.43 -7.12 18.09
N ARG A 247 17.54 -7.83 17.88
CA ARG A 247 17.62 -9.28 18.11
C ARG A 247 17.48 -9.65 19.58
N GLU A 248 18.17 -8.95 20.46
CA GLU A 248 18.15 -9.26 21.89
C GLU A 248 16.74 -9.05 22.46
N ALA A 249 16.12 -7.90 22.16
CA ALA A 249 14.74 -7.62 22.51
C ALA A 249 13.76 -8.66 21.92
N PHE A 250 13.91 -9.04 20.65
CA PHE A 250 13.09 -10.08 20.01
C PHE A 250 13.19 -11.44 20.72
N HIS A 251 14.38 -11.83 21.17
CA HIS A 251 14.60 -13.10 21.87
C HIS A 251 14.15 -13.10 23.33
N THR A 252 13.81 -11.94 23.90
CA THR A 252 13.11 -11.89 25.20
C THR A 252 11.63 -12.30 25.10
N LEU A 253 11.05 -12.25 23.90
CA LEU A 253 9.67 -12.64 23.66
C LEU A 253 9.54 -14.17 23.61
N GLY A 254 8.43 -14.70 24.16
CA GLY A 254 8.07 -16.09 23.96
C GLY A 254 7.80 -16.40 22.47
N GLU A 255 8.04 -17.64 22.05
CA GLU A 255 7.97 -18.09 20.65
C GLU A 255 6.65 -17.72 19.94
N GLY A 256 5.52 -17.83 20.65
CA GLY A 256 4.22 -17.42 20.12
C GLY A 256 4.12 -15.93 19.81
N LEU A 257 4.73 -15.07 20.65
CA LEU A 257 4.78 -13.62 20.43
C LEU A 257 5.74 -13.26 19.31
N GLN A 258 6.89 -13.93 19.22
CA GLN A 258 7.83 -13.77 18.09
C GLN A 258 7.14 -13.97 16.75
N LYS A 259 6.42 -15.10 16.59
CA LYS A 259 5.64 -15.42 15.39
C LYS A 259 4.54 -14.39 15.13
N ALA A 260 3.83 -13.95 16.18
CA ALA A 260 2.73 -12.99 16.06
C ALA A 260 3.22 -11.58 15.66
N VAL A 261 4.32 -11.10 16.26
CA VAL A 261 4.92 -9.80 15.94
C VAL A 261 5.45 -9.78 14.51
N LEU A 262 6.16 -10.83 14.08
CA LEU A 262 6.62 -10.93 12.69
C LEU A 262 5.47 -10.94 11.69
N LEU A 263 4.40 -11.70 11.97
CA LEU A 263 3.21 -11.71 11.14
C LEU A 263 2.55 -10.33 11.07
N SER A 264 2.48 -9.63 12.21
CA SER A 264 1.95 -8.26 12.29
C SER A 264 2.74 -7.29 11.42
N LEU A 265 4.08 -7.29 11.53
CA LEU A 265 4.96 -6.41 10.77
C LEU A 265 4.95 -6.70 9.25
N VAL A 266 4.81 -7.96 8.85
CA VAL A 266 4.64 -8.30 7.42
C VAL A 266 3.29 -7.82 6.90
N LYS A 267 2.22 -7.98 7.69
CA LYS A 267 0.87 -7.53 7.31
C LYS A 267 0.72 -6.02 7.24
N GLU A 268 1.47 -5.30 8.06
CA GLU A 268 1.52 -3.83 8.00
C GLU A 268 2.04 -3.37 6.63
N ARG A 269 3.05 -4.06 6.09
CA ARG A 269 3.61 -3.76 4.77
C ARG A 269 2.75 -4.26 3.63
N ASN A 270 2.11 -5.42 3.80
CA ASN A 270 1.19 -5.98 2.82
C ASN A 270 0.03 -6.71 3.53
N PRO A 271 -1.16 -6.07 3.62
CA PRO A 271 -2.31 -6.64 4.32
C PRO A 271 -2.78 -8.00 3.79
N ASP A 272 -2.51 -8.29 2.51
CA ASP A 272 -2.88 -9.54 1.83
C ASP A 272 -1.78 -10.61 1.91
N ALA A 273 -0.65 -10.31 2.57
CA ALA A 273 0.43 -11.27 2.72
C ALA A 273 -0.03 -12.50 3.54
N TYR A 274 0.04 -13.66 2.90
CA TYR A 274 -0.18 -14.95 3.54
C TYR A 274 1.14 -15.63 3.85
N ILE A 275 1.40 -15.86 5.15
CA ILE A 275 2.55 -16.63 5.62
C ILE A 275 2.06 -18.04 5.98
N SER A 276 2.64 -19.05 5.34
CA SER A 276 2.28 -20.44 5.62
C SER A 276 2.71 -20.84 7.04
N ARG A 277 2.04 -21.84 7.65
CA ARG A 277 2.46 -22.38 8.94
C ARG A 277 3.90 -22.91 8.91
N GLN A 278 4.31 -23.52 7.79
CA GLN A 278 5.67 -24.02 7.61
C GLN A 278 6.69 -22.88 7.59
N SER A 279 6.40 -21.79 6.88
CA SER A 279 7.25 -20.60 6.84
C SER A 279 7.33 -19.90 8.20
N LEU A 280 6.23 -19.85 8.96
CA LEU A 280 6.24 -19.33 10.34
C LEU A 280 7.02 -20.22 11.31
N ALA A 281 7.08 -21.53 11.10
CA ALA A 281 7.91 -22.42 11.92
C ALA A 281 9.41 -22.15 11.72
N GLN A 282 9.82 -21.69 10.53
CA GLN A 282 11.23 -21.33 10.26
C GLN A 282 11.72 -20.16 11.13
N VAL A 283 10.83 -19.40 11.76
CA VAL A 283 11.18 -18.35 12.74
C VAL A 283 11.98 -18.91 13.91
N GLU A 284 11.77 -20.17 14.29
CA GLU A 284 12.52 -20.83 15.37
C GLU A 284 14.02 -20.92 15.05
N ALA A 285 14.38 -20.98 13.76
CA ALA A 285 15.77 -21.04 13.31
C ALA A 285 16.49 -19.67 13.33
N LEU A 286 15.81 -18.58 13.67
CA LEU A 286 16.38 -17.23 13.65
C LEU A 286 17.52 -17.03 14.64
N SER A 287 17.48 -17.71 15.78
CA SER A 287 18.52 -17.64 16.81
C SER A 287 19.88 -18.09 16.27
N GLY A 288 19.89 -19.16 15.46
CA GLY A 288 21.09 -19.75 14.84
C GLY A 288 21.52 -19.11 13.51
N LEU A 289 20.71 -18.23 12.95
CA LEU A 289 20.99 -17.59 11.65
C LEU A 289 22.25 -16.72 11.75
N GLN A 290 23.26 -16.93 10.91
CA GLN A 290 24.48 -16.10 10.88
C GLN A 290 24.20 -14.71 10.27
N THR A 291 25.08 -13.73 10.53
CA THR A 291 24.96 -12.39 9.91
C THR A 291 24.96 -12.51 8.38
N GLY A 292 24.00 -11.86 7.72
CA GLY A 292 23.74 -12.00 6.28
C GLY A 292 22.83 -13.17 5.90
N GLY A 293 22.56 -14.09 6.83
CA GLY A 293 21.63 -15.19 6.64
C GLY A 293 20.21 -14.68 6.41
N LYS A 294 19.46 -15.43 5.58
CA LYS A 294 18.12 -15.08 5.10
C LYS A 294 17.15 -16.24 5.33
N ILE A 295 15.93 -15.92 5.78
CA ILE A 295 14.80 -16.85 5.83
C ILE A 295 13.68 -16.30 4.94
N GLN A 296 13.15 -17.12 4.05
CA GLN A 296 12.05 -16.72 3.18
C GLN A 296 10.71 -16.88 3.92
N LEU A 297 9.96 -15.79 4.10
CA LEU A 297 8.65 -15.83 4.77
C LEU A 297 7.52 -16.06 3.76
N THR A 298 7.55 -15.35 2.64
CA THR A 298 6.59 -15.48 1.53
C THR A 298 7.31 -15.30 0.19
N LYS A 299 6.62 -15.35 -0.95
CA LYS A 299 7.21 -15.03 -2.26
C LYS A 299 7.84 -13.62 -2.28
N ASN A 300 7.23 -12.67 -1.59
CA ASN A 300 7.62 -11.26 -1.64
C ASN A 300 8.25 -10.78 -0.34
N PHE A 301 8.41 -11.63 0.68
CA PHE A 301 8.96 -11.21 1.96
C PHE A 301 10.00 -12.18 2.49
N SER A 302 11.10 -11.64 2.96
CA SER A 302 12.16 -12.38 3.63
C SER A 302 12.64 -11.67 4.89
N LEU A 303 13.15 -12.44 5.85
CA LEU A 303 13.82 -11.91 7.03
C LEU A 303 15.33 -12.11 6.88
N ILE A 304 16.12 -11.06 7.07
CA ILE A 304 17.58 -11.11 7.03
C ILE A 304 18.14 -10.72 8.39
N ARG A 305 19.16 -11.43 8.85
CA ARG A 305 19.96 -10.99 10.00
C ARG A 305 21.00 -9.96 9.54
N ASP A 306 20.90 -8.75 10.05
CA ASP A 306 21.93 -7.72 9.93
C ASP A 306 22.52 -7.41 11.30
N ARG A 307 23.66 -8.03 11.61
CA ARG A 307 24.37 -7.91 12.91
C ARG A 307 23.43 -8.20 14.09
N ASN A 308 22.98 -7.15 14.78
CA ASN A 308 22.09 -7.18 15.95
C ASN A 308 20.62 -6.92 15.60
N TYR A 309 20.27 -6.91 14.32
CA TYR A 309 18.90 -6.67 13.85
C TYR A 309 18.39 -7.81 12.96
N TYR A 310 17.08 -8.03 12.99
CA TYR A 310 16.33 -8.72 11.96
C TYR A 310 15.60 -7.71 11.09
N CYS A 311 15.88 -7.71 9.80
CA CYS A 311 15.27 -6.81 8.83
C CYS A 311 14.27 -7.60 7.98
N ILE A 312 13.01 -7.15 7.96
CA ILE A 312 12.04 -7.63 6.97
C ILE A 312 12.37 -6.93 5.65
N LEU A 313 12.56 -7.70 4.60
CA LEU A 313 12.72 -7.22 3.24
C LEU A 313 11.49 -7.59 2.43
N GLU A 314 10.95 -6.61 1.73
CA GLU A 314 10.00 -6.86 0.66
C GLU A 314 10.77 -7.03 -0.64
N GLU A 315 10.67 -8.20 -1.24
CA GLU A 315 11.12 -8.48 -2.59
C GLU A 315 10.12 -7.86 -3.57
N GLN A 316 10.34 -6.57 -3.86
CA GLN A 316 9.75 -5.94 -5.02
C GLN A 316 10.40 -6.55 -6.27
N PRO A 317 9.64 -6.95 -7.31
CA PRO A 317 10.23 -7.20 -8.61
C PRO A 317 11.05 -5.97 -9.01
N ALA A 318 12.31 -6.17 -9.43
CA ALA A 318 13.23 -5.10 -9.75
C ALA A 318 12.59 -4.18 -10.82
N THR A 319 12.03 -3.06 -10.37
CA THR A 319 11.23 -2.15 -11.21
C THR A 319 12.08 -1.02 -11.79
N MET A 320 13.34 -0.91 -11.38
CA MET A 320 14.30 -0.09 -12.10
C MET A 320 14.95 -0.95 -13.17
N GLY A 321 14.49 -0.78 -14.41
CA GLY A 321 15.23 -1.23 -15.58
C GLY A 321 16.58 -0.51 -15.67
N GLU A 322 17.48 -1.02 -16.50
CA GLU A 322 18.75 -0.34 -16.79
C GLU A 322 18.43 0.96 -17.55
N ILE A 323 18.93 2.09 -17.05
CA ILE A 323 18.73 3.39 -17.69
C ILE A 323 19.98 3.74 -18.47
N GLU A 324 19.83 3.94 -19.77
CA GLU A 324 20.91 4.35 -20.65
C GLU A 324 21.03 5.89 -20.66
N LEU A 325 22.22 6.38 -20.31
CA LEU A 325 22.58 7.78 -20.23
C LEU A 325 23.49 8.11 -21.41
N HIS A 326 23.06 9.05 -22.25
CA HIS A 326 23.85 9.51 -23.39
C HIS A 326 24.48 10.88 -23.10
N LYS A 327 25.72 11.06 -23.57
CA LYS A 327 26.50 12.28 -23.32
C LYS A 327 25.77 13.52 -23.82
N ASP A 328 25.39 13.51 -25.10
CA ASP A 328 24.68 14.58 -25.82
C ASP A 328 23.42 15.08 -25.09
N LYS A 329 22.64 14.17 -24.49
CA LYS A 329 21.47 14.55 -23.68
C LYS A 329 21.85 15.28 -22.40
N LEU A 330 22.89 14.78 -21.71
CA LEU A 330 23.39 15.39 -20.47
C LEU A 330 24.15 16.71 -20.70
N GLU A 331 24.61 16.96 -21.93
CA GLU A 331 25.17 18.27 -22.32
C GLU A 331 24.07 19.33 -22.51
N GLN A 332 22.85 18.91 -22.85
CA GLN A 332 21.71 19.79 -23.10
C GLN A 332 20.88 20.06 -21.83
N ASP A 333 20.68 19.04 -21.00
CA ASP A 333 19.87 19.11 -19.79
C ASP A 333 20.35 18.13 -18.72
N SER A 334 19.94 18.34 -17.48
CA SER A 334 20.16 17.38 -16.40
C SER A 334 19.22 16.17 -16.53
N PHE A 335 19.72 15.00 -16.14
CA PHE A 335 18.88 13.81 -15.98
C PHE A 335 18.34 13.75 -14.56
N GLY A 336 17.02 13.63 -14.41
CA GLY A 336 16.35 13.32 -13.16
C GLY A 336 15.70 11.93 -13.21
N GLY A 337 16.16 10.99 -12.38
CA GLY A 337 15.60 9.64 -12.35
C GLY A 337 16.22 8.75 -11.27
N ALA A 338 15.50 7.72 -10.84
CA ALA A 338 15.91 6.81 -9.76
C ALA A 338 16.27 7.52 -8.43
N GLY A 339 15.68 8.70 -8.18
CA GLY A 339 15.99 9.54 -7.02
C GLY A 339 17.33 10.30 -7.13
N LEU A 340 17.95 10.32 -8.31
CA LEU A 340 19.21 11.01 -8.57
C LEU A 340 19.01 12.14 -9.59
N THR A 341 19.84 13.17 -9.46
CA THR A 341 20.07 14.20 -10.46
C THR A 341 21.49 14.07 -10.99
N LEU A 342 21.64 13.96 -12.31
CA LEU A 342 22.92 13.88 -13.00
C LEU A 342 23.06 15.05 -13.98
N ALA A 343 24.20 15.74 -13.98
CA ALA A 343 24.44 16.87 -14.89
C ALA A 343 25.91 16.99 -15.28
N LEU A 344 26.18 17.34 -16.55
CA LEU A 344 27.53 17.70 -17.02
C LEU A 344 27.78 19.19 -16.81
N THR A 345 28.64 19.56 -15.86
CA THR A 345 28.88 20.97 -15.48
C THR A 345 30.32 21.19 -15.01
N SER A 346 30.73 22.43 -14.72
CA SER A 346 32.05 22.72 -14.14
C SER A 346 32.11 22.24 -12.69
N CYS A 347 33.27 21.70 -12.30
CA CYS A 347 33.51 21.25 -10.92
C CYS A 347 34.26 22.31 -10.13
N ASP A 348 33.55 23.02 -9.24
CA ASP A 348 34.17 24.08 -8.42
C ASP A 348 34.61 23.56 -7.03
N ASP A 349 34.00 22.46 -6.55
CA ASP A 349 34.30 21.83 -5.26
C ASP A 349 34.24 20.30 -5.37
N LEU A 350 35.35 19.63 -5.01
CA LEU A 350 35.49 18.16 -4.98
C LEU A 350 35.31 17.58 -3.58
N THR A 351 35.07 18.43 -2.58
CA THR A 351 35.04 18.04 -1.16
C THR A 351 33.63 17.84 -0.61
N ASP A 352 32.59 18.18 -1.38
CA ASP A 352 31.19 17.98 -1.00
C ASP A 352 30.87 16.47 -0.92
N PRO A 353 30.57 15.93 0.29
CA PRO A 353 30.25 14.51 0.43
C PRO A 353 28.93 14.15 -0.27
N ASP A 354 28.02 15.11 -0.49
CA ASP A 354 26.71 14.87 -1.08
C ASP A 354 26.73 14.85 -2.63
N ILE A 355 27.92 15.01 -3.23
CA ILE A 355 28.11 15.01 -4.67
C ILE A 355 29.23 14.02 -5.06
N LEU A 356 28.98 13.19 -6.08
CA LEU A 356 30.04 12.48 -6.78
C LEU A 356 30.38 13.22 -8.07
N CYS A 357 31.66 13.45 -8.30
CA CYS A 357 32.18 14.10 -9.50
C CYS A 357 33.05 13.12 -10.26
N LEU A 358 32.64 12.78 -11.49
CA LEU A 358 33.37 11.88 -12.38
C LEU A 358 33.88 12.64 -13.59
N ASP A 359 35.02 12.22 -14.14
CA ASP A 359 35.56 12.74 -15.39
C ASP A 359 34.81 12.15 -16.60
N PRO A 360 34.02 12.96 -17.35
CA PRO A 360 33.22 12.51 -18.49
C PRO A 360 34.02 12.01 -19.68
N ASP A 361 35.31 12.36 -19.76
CA ASP A 361 36.19 12.02 -20.87
C ASP A 361 37.01 10.75 -20.60
N LYS A 362 37.06 10.29 -19.33
CA LYS A 362 37.63 8.99 -18.92
C LYS A 362 36.61 7.84 -18.92
N MET A 363 35.44 8.07 -19.50
CA MET A 363 34.35 7.09 -19.58
C MET A 363 33.89 6.88 -21.01
N GLU A 364 33.50 5.65 -21.33
CA GLU A 364 32.93 5.32 -22.63
C GLU A 364 31.41 5.36 -22.57
N TRP A 365 30.82 6.14 -23.48
CA TRP A 365 29.39 6.39 -23.56
C TRP A 365 28.72 5.47 -24.59
N PRO A 366 27.45 5.06 -24.40
CA PRO A 366 26.52 5.48 -23.33
C PRO A 366 26.77 4.76 -22.00
N LEU A 367 26.48 5.46 -20.90
CA LEU A 367 26.58 4.89 -19.54
C LEU A 367 25.28 4.19 -19.17
N ARG A 368 25.37 3.17 -18.31
CA ARG A 368 24.21 2.46 -17.76
C ARG A 368 24.09 2.73 -16.27
N LEU A 369 22.98 3.30 -15.86
CA LEU A 369 22.57 3.40 -14.46
C LEU A 369 21.69 2.20 -14.12
N ARG A 370 22.18 1.32 -13.24
CA ARG A 370 21.46 0.11 -12.82
C ARG A 370 21.70 -0.23 -11.36
N ARG A 371 20.95 -1.19 -10.83
CA ARG A 371 21.31 -1.81 -9.54
C ARG A 371 22.58 -2.63 -9.68
N TRP A 372 23.40 -2.66 -8.63
CA TRP A 372 24.55 -3.55 -8.59
C TRP A 372 24.09 -5.03 -8.62
N LYS A 373 24.95 -5.90 -9.15
CA LYS A 373 24.76 -7.33 -9.32
C LYS A 373 25.85 -8.07 -8.54
N ASP A 374 25.53 -9.26 -8.04
CA ASP A 374 26.54 -10.11 -7.39
C ASP A 374 27.66 -10.42 -8.38
N GLY A 375 28.90 -10.12 -7.98
CA GLY A 375 30.08 -10.22 -8.85
C GLY A 375 30.60 -8.89 -9.40
N ASP A 376 29.83 -7.79 -9.31
CA ASP A 376 30.32 -6.46 -9.71
C ASP A 376 31.59 -6.10 -8.94
N ARG A 377 32.62 -5.62 -9.66
CA ARG A 377 33.91 -5.21 -9.11
C ARG A 377 34.28 -3.82 -9.60
N PHE A 378 34.99 -3.09 -8.75
CA PHE A 378 35.55 -1.80 -9.11
C PHE A 378 36.80 -1.50 -8.28
N GLN A 379 37.60 -0.53 -8.72
CA GLN A 379 38.72 0.00 -7.95
C GLN A 379 38.30 1.33 -7.33
N PRO A 380 37.97 1.37 -6.03
CA PRO A 380 37.54 2.62 -5.38
C PRO A 380 38.64 3.67 -5.38
N LEU A 381 38.22 4.93 -5.45
CA LEU A 381 39.10 6.09 -5.36
C LEU A 381 40.00 6.03 -4.11
N GLY A 382 41.31 6.18 -4.31
CA GLY A 382 42.34 6.19 -3.28
C GLY A 382 42.76 4.80 -2.79
N MET A 383 42.27 3.71 -3.41
CA MET A 383 42.64 2.33 -3.06
C MET A 383 43.42 1.65 -4.19
N GLU A 384 44.41 0.84 -3.83
CA GLU A 384 45.09 -0.04 -4.76
C GLU A 384 44.29 -1.35 -4.95
N GLY A 385 44.09 -1.74 -6.21
CA GLY A 385 43.45 -3.00 -6.58
C GLY A 385 41.91 -2.97 -6.59
N HIS A 386 41.32 -4.05 -7.13
CA HIS A 386 39.87 -4.18 -7.30
C HIS A 386 39.22 -4.92 -6.13
N GLN A 387 38.09 -4.41 -5.63
CA GLN A 387 37.24 -5.10 -4.66
C GLN A 387 35.83 -5.34 -5.20
N LEU A 388 35.10 -6.29 -4.59
CA LEU A 388 33.69 -6.49 -4.89
C LEU A 388 32.86 -5.31 -4.39
N VAL A 389 31.83 -4.92 -5.14
CA VAL A 389 30.87 -3.91 -4.70
C VAL A 389 30.17 -4.35 -3.40
N SER A 390 29.87 -5.64 -3.24
CA SER A 390 29.32 -6.22 -2.00
C SER A 390 30.22 -5.96 -0.79
N ASP A 391 31.53 -6.14 -0.95
CA ASP A 391 32.52 -5.99 0.10
C ASP A 391 32.68 -4.51 0.45
N HIS A 392 32.72 -3.63 -0.56
CA HIS A 392 32.76 -2.19 -0.36
C HIS A 392 31.57 -1.69 0.45
N LEU A 393 30.34 -2.08 0.07
CA LEU A 393 29.13 -1.72 0.79
C LEU A 393 29.14 -2.28 2.24
N THR A 394 29.71 -3.46 2.44
CA THR A 394 29.88 -4.06 3.77
C THR A 394 30.86 -3.26 4.64
N ASN A 395 32.00 -2.88 4.08
CA ASN A 395 33.05 -2.09 4.74
C ASN A 395 32.54 -0.68 5.10
N ARG A 396 31.72 -0.09 4.23
CA ARG A 396 31.00 1.17 4.47
C ARG A 396 29.86 1.04 5.49
N LYS A 397 29.63 -0.14 6.05
CA LYS A 397 28.55 -0.44 7.02
C LYS A 397 27.15 -0.12 6.48
N VAL A 398 26.96 -0.18 5.17
CA VAL A 398 25.64 -0.03 4.54
C VAL A 398 24.75 -1.18 4.99
N PRO A 399 23.57 -0.92 5.60
CA PRO A 399 22.66 -1.97 6.03
C PRO A 399 22.26 -2.88 4.86
N SER A 400 22.10 -4.18 5.11
CA SER A 400 21.83 -5.19 4.09
C SER A 400 20.56 -4.89 3.27
N ALA A 401 19.56 -4.27 3.91
CA ALA A 401 18.34 -3.78 3.27
C ALA A 401 18.61 -2.67 2.24
N HIS A 402 19.63 -1.85 2.48
CA HIS A 402 20.01 -0.73 1.62
C HIS A 402 21.03 -1.14 0.56
N LYS A 403 21.85 -2.17 0.81
CA LYS A 403 22.77 -2.71 -0.19
C LYS A 403 22.05 -3.01 -1.49
N ARG A 404 20.93 -3.74 -1.48
CA ARG A 404 20.16 -4.08 -2.69
C ARG A 404 19.55 -2.87 -3.43
N LYS A 405 19.49 -1.70 -2.79
CA LYS A 405 19.05 -0.45 -3.39
C LYS A 405 20.21 0.38 -3.96
N ALA A 406 21.46 -0.01 -3.70
CA ALA A 406 22.62 0.68 -4.24
C ALA A 406 22.61 0.60 -5.78
N LEU A 407 23.00 1.70 -6.39
CA LEU A 407 23.09 1.85 -7.83
C LEU A 407 24.56 1.85 -8.25
N VAL A 408 24.80 1.47 -9.49
CA VAL A 408 26.10 1.60 -10.13
C VAL A 408 25.95 2.33 -11.45
N ILE A 409 26.97 3.11 -11.78
CA ILE A 409 27.18 3.61 -13.14
C ILE A 409 28.20 2.68 -13.79
N GLU A 410 27.76 2.05 -14.87
CA GLU A 410 28.55 1.15 -15.70
C GLU A 410 28.86 1.84 -17.03
N SER A 411 30.13 1.80 -17.42
CA SER A 411 30.65 2.17 -18.75
C SER A 411 30.79 0.91 -19.61
N PHE A 412 31.29 1.03 -20.84
CA PHE A 412 31.57 -0.10 -21.74
C PHE A 412 32.35 -1.26 -21.06
N GLU A 413 32.11 -2.49 -21.53
CA GLU A 413 32.70 -3.73 -20.99
C GLU A 413 32.45 -4.00 -19.49
N GLU A 414 31.25 -3.68 -18.98
CA GLU A 414 30.85 -3.92 -17.57
C GLU A 414 31.73 -3.16 -16.55
N THR A 415 32.42 -2.11 -17.00
CA THR A 415 33.32 -1.33 -16.17
C THR A 415 32.55 -0.43 -15.21
N ILE A 416 32.62 -0.69 -13.90
CA ILE A 416 31.92 0.12 -12.89
C ILE A 416 32.69 1.42 -12.60
N CYS A 417 32.07 2.56 -12.92
CA CYS A 417 32.60 3.91 -12.75
C CYS A 417 32.23 4.54 -11.40
N ALA A 418 31.07 4.20 -10.83
CA ALA A 418 30.66 4.65 -9.50
C ALA A 418 29.70 3.66 -8.84
N VAL A 419 29.75 3.63 -7.51
CA VAL A 419 28.80 2.93 -6.63
C VAL A 419 28.10 3.98 -5.77
N ILE A 420 26.78 4.05 -5.85
CA ILE A 420 25.93 5.03 -5.18
C ILE A 420 25.07 4.29 -4.15
N PHE A 421 25.07 4.74 -2.89
CA PHE A 421 24.34 4.08 -1.82
C PHE A 421 23.66 5.09 -0.90
N PRO A 422 22.50 4.75 -0.29
CA PRO A 422 21.80 5.65 0.61
C PRO A 422 22.71 6.13 1.76
N PRO A 423 22.63 7.41 2.17
CA PRO A 423 23.51 7.95 3.21
C PRO A 423 23.39 7.17 4.52
N VAL A 424 24.53 6.87 5.15
CA VAL A 424 24.61 6.02 6.36
C VAL A 424 25.05 6.87 7.55
N LYS A 425 24.18 7.77 8.04
CA LYS A 425 24.44 8.76 9.13
C LYS A 425 25.64 9.71 8.91
N ASN A 426 25.49 10.94 9.41
CA ASN A 426 26.38 12.11 9.39
C ASN A 426 27.78 11.93 8.75
N GLY A 427 27.97 12.57 7.59
CA GLY A 427 29.28 12.77 6.95
C GLY A 427 29.75 11.66 6.02
N THR A 428 28.93 10.65 5.73
CA THR A 428 29.25 9.65 4.70
C THR A 428 28.82 10.14 3.33
N SER A 429 29.75 10.13 2.38
CA SER A 429 29.47 10.45 0.98
C SER A 429 28.34 9.59 0.41
N ILE A 430 27.58 10.15 -0.53
CA ILE A 430 26.49 9.48 -1.27
C ILE A 430 26.96 8.25 -2.09
N GLY A 431 28.28 8.03 -2.18
CA GLY A 431 28.83 6.87 -2.85
C GLY A 431 30.35 6.83 -2.87
N MET A 432 30.88 6.17 -3.89
CA MET A 432 32.31 6.08 -4.17
C MET A 432 32.52 5.95 -5.69
N ILE A 433 33.41 6.75 -6.25
CA ILE A 433 33.82 6.64 -7.66
C ILE A 433 34.97 5.64 -7.83
N SER A 434 35.15 5.16 -9.06
CA SER A 434 36.31 4.36 -9.45
C SER A 434 37.55 5.26 -9.66
N GLU A 435 38.75 4.78 -9.33
CA GLU A 435 40.01 5.53 -9.51
C GLU A 435 40.21 5.95 -10.97
N GLN A 436 39.77 5.14 -11.93
CA GLN A 436 39.94 5.40 -13.36
C GLN A 436 39.16 6.62 -13.89
N VAL A 437 38.09 7.04 -13.19
CA VAL A 437 37.23 8.18 -13.58
C VAL A 437 37.46 9.40 -12.70
N LYS A 438 38.56 9.41 -11.94
CA LYS A 438 38.97 10.52 -11.11
C LYS A 438 39.25 11.77 -11.95
N LEU A 439 38.80 12.92 -11.46
CA LEU A 439 39.13 14.22 -12.04
C LEU A 439 40.58 14.60 -11.76
N ASP A 440 41.29 15.05 -12.79
CA ASP A 440 42.63 15.63 -12.65
C ASP A 440 42.53 17.09 -12.21
N ALA A 441 43.55 17.62 -11.51
CA ALA A 441 43.52 18.97 -10.96
C ALA A 441 43.47 20.04 -12.08
N GLY A 442 42.36 20.78 -12.17
CA GLY A 442 42.12 21.88 -13.12
C GLY A 442 40.63 22.24 -13.22
N GLU A 443 40.28 23.29 -13.98
CA GLU A 443 38.90 23.61 -14.38
C GLU A 443 38.36 22.53 -15.34
N ALA A 444 38.06 21.34 -14.79
CA ALA A 444 37.59 20.20 -15.53
C ALA A 444 36.06 20.13 -15.47
N ARG A 445 35.44 19.96 -16.65
CA ARG A 445 34.03 19.58 -16.77
C ARG A 445 33.85 18.21 -16.12
N CYS A 446 32.83 18.06 -15.27
CA CYS A 446 32.55 16.80 -14.58
C CYS A 446 31.09 16.37 -14.75
N LEU A 447 30.86 15.07 -14.63
CA LEU A 447 29.53 14.51 -14.38
C LEU A 447 29.28 14.57 -12.88
N LYS A 448 28.41 15.51 -12.45
CA LYS A 448 27.95 15.62 -11.06
C LYS A 448 26.76 14.70 -10.83
N ILE A 449 26.78 13.96 -9.74
CA ILE A 449 25.68 13.08 -9.30
C ILE A 449 25.31 13.48 -7.88
N ARG A 450 24.01 13.67 -7.62
CA ARG A 450 23.46 13.92 -6.29
C ARG A 450 22.08 13.30 -6.13
N TYR A 451 21.60 13.16 -4.90
CA TYR A 451 20.19 12.82 -4.68
C TYR A 451 19.29 13.99 -5.08
N SER A 452 18.16 13.68 -5.74
CA SER A 452 17.13 14.68 -6.05
C SER A 452 16.52 15.19 -4.74
N THR A 453 16.36 16.51 -4.65
CA THR A 453 15.74 17.19 -3.48
C THR A 453 14.23 17.14 -3.53
#